data_AF-A0AAJ5F5C5-F1
#
_entry.id   AF-A0AAJ5F5C5-F1
#
_cell.length_a   1.000
_cell.length_b   1.000
_cell.length_c   1.000
_cell.angle_alpha   90.00
_cell.angle_beta   90.00
_cell.angle_gamma   90.00
#
_symmetry.space_group_name_H-M   'P 1'
#
loop_
_entity.id
_entity.type
_entity.pdbx_description
1 polymer ?
#
loop_
_entity_poly.entity_id
_entity_poly.type
_entity_poly.pdbx_seq_one_letter_code
_entity_poly.pdbx_strand_id
1 'polypeptide(L)'
;MLKNLIALGVPSIVLQYAQEVGQVPHFRVIRGFDDRFSRLYLADPLIGYAYISYQDFDTLWNIQGRISVAVYPPAMHAQVMRALGVGG
;
A
#
# COMPACT_ATOMS: atom_id res chain seq x y z
N MET A 1 8.49 -3.85 -3.32
CA MET A 1 7.40 -4.80 -3.02
C MET A 1 6.02 -4.21 -3.31
N LEU A 2 5.53 -3.25 -2.51
CA LEU A 2 4.17 -2.69 -2.67
C LEU A 2 3.88 -2.21 -4.10
N LYS A 3 4.77 -1.38 -4.67
CA LYS A 3 4.62 -0.91 -6.06
C LYS A 3 4.55 -2.03 -7.10
N ASN A 4 5.19 -3.17 -6.88
CA ASN A 4 5.14 -4.31 -7.80
C ASN A 4 3.74 -4.94 -7.81
N LEU A 5 3.08 -5.03 -6.65
CA LEU A 5 1.69 -5.47 -6.55
C LEU A 5 0.76 -4.50 -7.27
N ILE A 6 0.94 -3.20 -7.03
CA ILE A 6 0.12 -2.17 -7.67
C ILE A 6 0.30 -2.18 -9.19
N ALA A 7 1.54 -2.35 -9.68
CA ALA A 7 1.84 -2.47 -11.11
C ALA A 7 1.20 -3.72 -11.75
N LEU A 8 0.99 -4.79 -10.97
CA LEU A 8 0.26 -5.99 -11.39
C LEU A 8 -1.28 -5.79 -11.36
N GLY A 9 -1.76 -4.61 -10.96
CA GLY A 9 -3.19 -4.34 -10.77
C GLY A 9 -3.76 -4.94 -9.48
N VAL A 10 -2.92 -5.38 -8.55
CA VAL A 10 -3.34 -5.94 -7.25
C VAL A 10 -3.37 -4.83 -6.21
N PRO A 11 -4.55 -4.41 -5.71
CA PRO A 11 -4.64 -3.43 -4.64
C PRO A 11 -4.11 -4.01 -3.33
N SER A 12 -3.62 -3.14 -2.46
CA SER A 12 -3.09 -3.53 -1.16
C SER A 12 -3.69 -2.71 -0.03
N ILE A 13 -4.27 -3.40 0.95
CA ILE A 13 -4.74 -2.81 2.21
C ILE A 13 -3.52 -2.66 3.11
N VAL A 14 -3.29 -1.48 3.66
CA VAL A 14 -2.12 -1.17 4.48
C VAL A 14 -2.55 -0.61 5.84
N LEU A 15 -1.86 -1.00 6.91
CA LEU A 15 -2.02 -0.43 8.24
C LEU A 15 -1.03 0.72 8.42
N GLN A 16 -1.52 1.94 8.62
CA GLN A 16 -0.70 3.13 8.88
C GLN A 16 -1.21 3.87 10.11
N TYR A 17 -0.46 4.85 10.60
CA TYR A 17 -1.09 5.91 11.38
C TYR A 17 -1.89 6.86 10.47
N ALA A 18 -3.04 7.35 10.94
CA ALA A 18 -3.94 8.17 10.13
C ALA A 18 -3.28 9.49 9.66
N GLN A 19 -2.58 10.18 10.54
CA GLN A 19 -1.96 11.48 10.25
C GLN A 19 -0.61 11.65 10.95
N GLU A 20 -0.51 11.21 12.20
CA GLU A 20 0.67 11.38 13.04
C GLU A 20 1.08 10.04 13.66
N VAL A 21 2.39 9.79 13.68
CA VAL A 21 3.00 8.61 14.29
C VAL A 21 2.62 8.52 15.77
N GLY A 22 2.22 7.34 16.22
CA GLY A 22 1.88 7.07 17.62
C GLY A 22 0.42 7.33 17.98
N GLN A 23 -0.35 7.94 17.08
CA GLN A 23 -1.77 8.25 17.31
C GLN A 23 -2.67 7.10 16.84
N VAL A 24 -3.65 7.38 15.99
CA VAL A 24 -4.70 6.44 15.57
C VAL A 24 -4.20 5.51 14.46
N PRO A 25 -4.14 4.18 14.67
CA PRO A 25 -3.92 3.22 13.59
C PRO A 25 -5.12 3.20 12.64
N HIS A 26 -4.85 3.06 11.34
CA HIS A 26 -5.82 3.27 10.28
C HIS A 26 -5.53 2.41 9.05
N PHE A 27 -6.56 1.83 8.46
CA PHE A 27 -6.45 1.07 7.23
C PHE A 27 -6.80 1.91 6.01
N ARG A 28 -5.97 1.80 4.98
CA ARG A 28 -6.17 2.42 3.66
C ARG A 28 -5.93 1.39 2.57
N VAL A 29 -6.47 1.65 1.37
CA VAL A 29 -6.22 0.80 0.20
C VAL A 29 -5.37 1.54 -0.81
N ILE A 30 -4.15 1.08 -1.07
CA ILE A 30 -3.29 1.59 -2.14
C ILE A 30 -3.72 0.97 -3.46
N ARG A 31 -3.93 1.83 -4.47
CA ARG A 31 -4.45 1.42 -5.79
C ARG A 31 -3.63 1.92 -6.96
N GLY A 32 -2.71 2.84 -6.73
CA GLY A 32 -1.89 3.43 -7.79
C GLY A 32 -0.63 4.10 -7.23
N PHE A 33 0.29 4.41 -8.12
CA PHE A 33 1.47 5.21 -7.82
C PHE A 33 1.84 6.08 -9.02
N ASP A 34 2.52 7.18 -8.74
CA ASP A 34 3.02 8.11 -9.76
C ASP A 34 4.43 8.54 -9.37
N ASP A 35 5.42 7.97 -10.05
CA ASP A 35 6.84 8.19 -9.77
C ASP A 35 7.28 9.60 -10.14
N ARG A 36 6.64 10.23 -11.14
CA ARG A 36 6.97 11.60 -11.55
C ARG A 36 6.71 12.60 -10.44
N PHE A 37 5.69 12.34 -9.62
CA PHE A 37 5.29 13.20 -8.51
C PHE A 37 5.55 12.58 -7.13
N SER A 38 6.23 11.42 -7.08
CA SER A 38 6.55 10.69 -5.84
C SER A 38 5.35 10.50 -4.90
N ARG A 39 4.23 10.00 -5.44
CA ARG A 39 2.99 9.82 -4.68
C ARG A 39 2.31 8.47 -4.91
N LEU A 40 1.59 8.01 -3.89
CA LEU A 40 0.66 6.88 -3.96
C LEU A 40 -0.76 7.41 -4.04
N TYR A 41 -1.60 6.72 -4.81
CA TYR A 41 -3.05 6.94 -4.83
C TYR A 41 -3.73 5.91 -3.95
N LEU A 42 -4.67 6.37 -3.13
CA LEU A 42 -5.33 5.56 -2.12
C LEU A 42 -6.83 5.82 -2.04
N ALA A 43 -7.55 4.80 -1.59
CA ALA A 43 -8.90 4.93 -1.07
C ALA A 43 -8.84 4.86 0.45
N ASP A 44 -9.30 5.92 1.10
CA ASP A 44 -9.38 6.07 2.55
C ASP A 44 -10.85 6.05 2.99
N PRO A 45 -11.24 5.25 3.98
CA PRO A 45 -12.63 5.20 4.42
C PRO A 45 -13.13 6.48 5.11
N LEU A 46 -12.24 7.40 5.52
CA LEU A 46 -12.60 8.68 6.15
C LEU A 46 -12.69 9.84 5.14
N ILE A 47 -11.83 9.84 4.12
CA ILE A 47 -11.69 10.99 3.19
C ILE A 47 -11.92 10.63 1.71
N GLY A 48 -12.20 9.37 1.40
CA GLY A 48 -12.40 8.90 0.03
C GLY A 48 -11.11 8.76 -0.76
N TYR A 49 -11.13 9.12 -2.03
CA TYR A 49 -9.96 9.03 -2.90
C TYR A 49 -8.99 10.18 -2.64
N ALA A 50 -7.73 9.84 -2.36
CA ALA A 50 -6.70 10.80 -2.05
C ALA A 50 -5.34 10.35 -2.61
N TYR A 51 -4.32 11.19 -2.42
CA TYR A 51 -2.93 10.84 -2.62
C TYR A 51 -2.10 11.16 -1.39
N ILE A 52 -0.97 10.49 -1.26
CA ILE A 52 0.03 10.72 -0.21
C ILE A 52 1.42 10.67 -0.83
N SER A 53 2.36 11.48 -0.34
CA SER A 53 3.75 11.41 -0.81
C SER A 53 4.38 10.06 -0.40
N TYR A 54 5.42 9.62 -1.11
CA TYR A 54 6.17 8.43 -0.73
C TYR A 54 6.81 8.56 0.66
N GLN A 55 7.29 9.75 1.00
CA GLN A 55 7.93 10.03 2.29
C GLN A 55 6.93 9.93 3.44
N ASP A 56 5.77 10.58 3.33
CA ASP A 56 4.75 10.54 4.37
C ASP A 56 4.17 9.14 4.50
N PHE A 57 4.01 8.44 3.38
CA PHE A 57 3.56 7.07 3.39
C PHE A 57 4.51 6.15 4.16
N ASP A 58 5.81 6.18 3.86
CA ASP A 58 6.79 5.35 4.58
C ASP A 58 6.89 5.73 6.05
N THR A 59 6.81 7.03 6.37
CA THR A 59 6.81 7.53 7.76
C THR A 59 5.65 6.94 8.57
N LEU A 60 4.43 6.96 8.03
CA LEU A 60 3.24 6.46 8.72
C LEU A 60 3.13 4.92 8.71
N TRP A 61 3.86 4.23 7.82
CA TRP A 61 3.75 2.78 7.60
C TRP A 61 4.86 1.96 8.26
N ASN A 62 6.11 2.45 8.21
CA ASN A 62 7.29 1.72 8.69
C ASN A 62 7.18 1.34 10.18
N ILE A 63 6.59 2.23 10.99
CA ILE A 63 6.45 2.05 12.44
C ILE A 63 5.31 1.07 12.80
N GLN A 64 4.43 0.76 11.85
CA GLN A 64 3.36 -0.24 11.96
C GLN A 64 3.77 -1.60 11.38
N GLY A 65 5.06 -1.91 11.37
CA GLY A 65 5.60 -3.20 10.91
C GLY A 65 5.47 -3.45 9.41
N ARG A 66 5.17 -2.42 8.61
CA ARG A 66 4.90 -2.52 7.16
C ARG A 66 3.81 -3.56 6.82
N ILE A 67 2.80 -3.69 7.67
CA ILE A 67 1.70 -4.62 7.44
C ILE A 67 0.94 -4.23 6.17
N SER A 68 0.81 -5.20 5.27
CA SER A 68 0.01 -5.08 4.05
C SER A 68 -0.69 -6.38 3.71
N VAL A 69 -1.93 -6.28 3.25
CA VAL A 69 -2.74 -7.39 2.75
C VAL A 69 -3.01 -7.15 1.27
N ALA A 70 -2.52 -8.04 0.41
CA ALA A 70 -2.83 -8.03 -1.02
C ALA A 70 -4.13 -8.80 -1.27
N VAL A 71 -5.06 -8.23 -2.03
CA VAL A 71 -6.35 -8.87 -2.36
C VAL A 71 -6.38 -9.16 -3.84
N TYR A 72 -6.43 -10.45 -4.21
CA TYR A 72 -6.35 -10.90 -5.60
C TYR A 72 -7.04 -12.26 -5.80
N PRO A 73 -7.52 -12.57 -7.01
CA PRO A 73 -8.06 -13.89 -7.34
C PRO A 73 -6.98 -15.00 -7.24
N PRO A 74 -7.34 -16.24 -6.86
CA PRO A 74 -6.37 -17.34 -6.70
C PRO A 74 -5.46 -17.57 -7.91
N ALA A 75 -5.96 -17.36 -9.13
CA ALA A 75 -5.19 -17.49 -10.37
C ALA A 75 -3.95 -16.57 -10.44
N MET A 76 -3.93 -15.45 -9.71
CA MET A 76 -2.79 -14.52 -9.68
C MET A 76 -1.71 -14.90 -8.66
N HIS A 77 -1.93 -15.94 -7.84
CA HIS A 77 -1.06 -16.23 -6.69
C HIS A 77 0.42 -16.34 -7.04
N ALA A 78 0.78 -17.09 -8.09
CA ALA A 78 2.17 -17.22 -8.53
C ALA A 78 2.79 -15.90 -9.03
N GLN A 79 2.00 -15.00 -9.61
CA GLN A 79 2.49 -13.67 -10.02
C GLN A 79 2.69 -12.76 -8.80
N VAL A 80 1.76 -12.82 -7.84
CA VAL A 80 1.84 -12.06 -6.59
C VAL A 80 3.03 -12.50 -5.75
N MET A 81 3.26 -13.79 -5.57
CA MET A 81 4.41 -14.31 -4.80
C MET A 81 5.75 -13.84 -5.42
N ARG A 82 5.87 -13.89 -6.75
CA ARG A 82 7.02 -13.31 -7.47
C ARG A 82 7.15 -11.80 -7.26
N ALA A 83 6.05 -11.05 -7.33
CA ALA A 83 6.06 -9.60 -7.09
C ALA A 83 6.45 -9.24 -5.64
N LEU A 84 6.13 -10.13 -4.68
CA LEU A 84 6.54 -10.05 -3.28
C LEU A 84 8.00 -10.46 -3.04
N GLY A 85 8.67 -11.06 -4.03
CA GLY A 85 10.02 -11.61 -3.87
C GLY A 85 10.05 -12.90 -3.05
N VAL A 86 8.91 -13.58 -2.88
CA VAL A 86 8.80 -14.84 -2.17
C VAL A 86 8.64 -15.95 -3.22
N GLY A 87 9.66 -16.80 -3.37
CA GLY A 87 9.66 -17.89 -4.35
C GLY A 87 10.70 -17.75 -5.47
N GLY A 88 11.97 -17.58 -5.07
CA GLY A 88 13.14 -18.01 -5.83
C GLY A 88 13.73 -19.24 -5.15
#